data_AF-A0A7Y7AD79-F1
#
_entry.id   AF-A0A7Y7AD79-F1
#
_cell.length_a   1.000
_cell.length_b   1.000
_cell.length_c   1.000
_cell.angle_alpha   90.00
_cell.angle_beta   90.00
_cell.angle_gamma   90.00
#
_symmetry.space_group_name_H-M   'P 1'
#
loop_
_entity.id
_entity.type
_entity.pdbx_description
1 polymer ?
#
loop_
_entity_poly.entity_id
_entity_poly.type
_entity_poly.pdbx_seq_one_letter_code
_entity_poly.pdbx_strand_id
1 'polypeptide(L)'
;MLKYWTSLLIASITFIGFGQEVNYKLRMEQPQNHYFQVEMTVNDVKSEEVVVKLPVWSPGSYLVREFSKNLDLVKAEDDQGKSLEVKKISKNAWKVTKPKGANFTVKYEVYAFELTVRTSFLDLTHGFVSGPSVFMYVDELKEKSGNLEIFPYEGFSKITTALPKASEGVTSDGSVKYTYKDYDQLVDCPIEIGNQVEFDFDAAGVKHHVGIYGAGNFSIDDLKRDMARIIEAATEVFGQNPNKDYTFIIHNVQDGQGGLEHVNSTTLSVNRFTYSGSEYIKFLSLVAHEYF
;
A
#
# COMPACT_ATOMS: atom_id res chain seq x y z
N MET A 1 43.54 -53.66 -15.65
CA MET A 1 42.61 -52.64 -16.19
C MET A 1 41.81 -52.07 -15.03
N LEU A 2 42.19 -50.92 -14.49
CA LEU A 2 41.45 -50.21 -13.45
C LEU A 2 41.09 -48.83 -14.02
N LYS A 3 39.81 -48.60 -14.34
CA LYS A 3 39.32 -47.33 -14.88
C LYS A 3 38.90 -46.44 -13.71
N TYR A 4 39.62 -45.36 -13.49
CA TYR A 4 39.21 -44.28 -12.58
C TYR A 4 38.16 -43.41 -13.27
N TRP A 5 36.99 -43.28 -12.65
CA TRP A 5 35.98 -42.28 -13.02
C TRP A 5 36.18 -41.05 -12.14
N THR A 6 36.60 -39.94 -12.74
CA THR A 6 36.58 -38.62 -12.12
C THR A 6 35.24 -37.95 -12.39
N SER A 7 34.40 -37.85 -11.36
CA SER A 7 33.20 -37.02 -11.39
C SER A 7 33.58 -35.56 -11.17
N LEU A 8 33.29 -34.71 -12.16
CA LEU A 8 33.46 -33.26 -12.06
C LEU A 8 32.23 -32.68 -11.35
N LEU A 9 32.41 -32.12 -10.16
CA LEU A 9 31.37 -31.35 -9.47
C LEU A 9 31.34 -29.93 -10.07
N ILE A 10 30.27 -29.59 -10.78
CA ILE A 10 30.02 -28.21 -11.22
C ILE A 10 29.30 -27.50 -10.07
N ALA A 11 30.01 -26.62 -9.36
CA ALA A 11 29.41 -25.72 -8.40
C ALA A 11 28.75 -24.57 -9.16
N SER A 12 27.41 -24.56 -9.19
CA SER A 12 26.62 -23.43 -9.68
C SER A 12 26.75 -22.28 -8.69
N ILE A 13 27.57 -21.28 -9.01
CA ILE A 13 27.60 -20.03 -8.27
C ILE A 13 26.40 -19.21 -8.71
N THR A 14 25.36 -19.17 -7.89
CA THR A 14 24.22 -18.26 -8.10
C THR A 14 24.70 -16.83 -7.78
N PHE A 15 24.92 -16.02 -8.81
CA PHE A 15 25.10 -14.59 -8.63
C PHE A 15 23.75 -13.99 -8.19
N ILE A 16 23.64 -13.61 -6.91
CA ILE A 16 22.61 -12.68 -6.47
C ILE A 16 23.06 -11.30 -6.93
N GLY A 17 22.65 -10.92 -8.14
CA GLY A 17 22.75 -9.53 -8.56
C GLY A 17 21.74 -8.73 -7.73
N PHE A 18 22.20 -7.86 -6.85
CA PHE A 18 21.33 -6.83 -6.28
C PHE A 18 20.95 -5.91 -7.44
N GLY A 19 19.70 -6.03 -7.88
CA GLY A 19 19.13 -5.09 -8.85
C GLY A 19 18.80 -3.77 -8.17
N GLN A 20 18.61 -2.71 -8.97
CA GLN A 20 18.00 -1.48 -8.47
C GLN A 20 16.64 -1.79 -7.86
N GLU A 21 16.53 -1.54 -6.56
CA GLU A 21 15.31 -1.69 -5.77
C GLU A 21 15.06 -0.39 -5.01
N VAL A 22 13.78 -0.10 -4.79
CA VAL A 22 13.35 0.94 -3.86
C VAL A 22 12.70 0.23 -2.69
N ASN A 23 13.11 0.51 -1.46
CA ASN A 23 12.56 -0.16 -0.30
C ASN A 23 11.96 0.88 0.64
N TYR A 24 10.75 0.61 1.13
CA TYR A 24 10.05 1.50 2.04
C TYR A 24 9.91 0.85 3.40
N LYS A 25 10.03 1.68 4.44
CA LYS A 25 9.57 1.36 5.78
C LYS A 25 8.52 2.36 6.21
N LEU A 26 7.42 1.88 6.76
CA LEU A 26 6.32 2.69 7.27
C LEU A 26 6.13 2.42 8.77
N ARG A 27 6.24 3.46 9.59
CA ARG A 27 6.05 3.41 11.04
C ARG A 27 4.95 4.35 11.49
N MET A 28 4.38 4.04 12.64
CA MET A 28 3.34 4.82 13.31
C MET A 28 3.49 4.72 14.83
N GLU A 29 4.66 5.07 15.35
CA GLU A 29 5.00 4.89 16.77
C GLU A 29 4.11 5.73 17.72
N GLN A 30 3.64 6.88 17.24
CA GLN A 30 2.83 7.83 18.01
C GLN A 30 1.58 8.25 17.22
N PRO A 31 0.61 7.34 17.01
CA PRO A 31 -0.50 7.58 16.11
C PRO A 31 -1.41 8.72 16.58
N GLN A 32 -1.43 9.05 17.88
CA GLN A 32 -2.15 10.22 18.42
C GLN A 32 -1.64 11.57 17.89
N ASN A 33 -0.44 11.62 17.30
CA ASN A 33 0.07 12.82 16.65
C ASN A 33 -0.34 12.89 15.17
N HIS A 34 -0.95 11.83 14.64
CA HIS A 34 -1.39 11.70 13.25
C HIS A 34 -0.26 11.71 12.23
N TYR A 35 0.96 11.29 12.61
CA TYR A 35 2.10 11.20 11.68
C TYR A 35 2.50 9.77 11.40
N PHE A 36 2.56 9.42 10.12
CA PHE A 36 3.37 8.30 9.66
C PHE A 36 4.83 8.74 9.54
N GLN A 37 5.76 7.85 9.87
CA GLN A 37 7.18 8.04 9.58
C GLN A 37 7.56 7.10 8.43
N VAL A 38 8.16 7.65 7.38
CA VAL A 38 8.52 6.88 6.18
C VAL A 38 10.02 6.95 5.95
N GLU A 39 10.61 5.79 5.68
CA GLU A 39 11.97 5.68 5.17
C GLU A 39 11.92 5.08 3.76
N MET A 40 12.55 5.73 2.78
CA MET A 40 12.69 5.29 1.41
C MET A 40 14.17 5.08 1.10
N THR A 41 14.61 3.84 1.04
CA THR A 41 15.97 3.46 0.65
C THR A 41 16.03 3.23 -0.85
N VAL A 42 16.98 3.90 -1.50
CA VAL A 42 17.17 3.86 -2.95
C VAL A 42 18.56 3.33 -3.26
N ASN A 43 18.60 2.21 -3.97
CA ASN A 43 19.85 1.52 -4.30
C ASN A 43 20.29 1.76 -5.75
N ASP A 44 21.60 1.74 -5.97
CA ASP A 44 22.24 1.64 -7.30
C ASP A 44 21.86 2.74 -8.30
N VAL A 45 21.55 3.95 -7.81
CA VAL A 45 21.36 5.14 -8.67
C VAL A 45 22.72 5.76 -8.99
N LYS A 46 23.08 5.80 -10.28
CA LYS A 46 24.40 6.28 -10.72
C LYS A 46 24.57 7.80 -10.61
N SER A 47 23.48 8.56 -10.66
CA SER A 47 23.53 10.03 -10.59
C SER A 47 24.00 10.52 -9.20
N GLU A 48 24.70 11.65 -9.19
CA GLU A 48 25.06 12.39 -7.97
C GLU A 48 23.89 13.25 -7.45
N GLU A 49 23.02 13.69 -8.35
CA GLU A 49 21.80 14.41 -8.02
C GLU A 49 20.59 13.55 -8.37
N VAL A 50 19.75 13.25 -7.38
CA VAL A 50 18.55 12.43 -7.55
C VAL A 50 17.34 13.25 -7.13
N VAL A 51 16.31 13.28 -7.98
CA VAL A 51 15.04 13.96 -7.65
C VAL A 51 14.05 12.93 -7.13
N VAL A 52 13.66 13.10 -5.86
CA VAL A 52 12.54 12.37 -5.25
C VAL A 52 11.28 13.22 -5.29
N LYS A 53 10.14 12.60 -5.56
CA LYS A 53 8.86 13.28 -5.75
C LYS A 53 7.74 12.60 -4.98
N LEU A 54 6.73 13.37 -4.59
CA LEU A 54 5.43 12.85 -4.17
C LEU A 54 4.39 13.09 -5.27
N PRO A 55 3.46 12.16 -5.53
CA PRO A 55 2.32 12.41 -6.41
C PRO A 55 1.52 13.66 -6.02
N VAL A 56 0.82 14.23 -7.00
CA VAL A 56 -0.05 15.41 -6.81
C VAL A 56 -1.52 15.10 -7.09
N TRP A 57 -1.86 13.83 -7.28
CA TRP A 57 -3.22 13.32 -7.51
C TRP A 57 -3.17 11.79 -7.37
N SER A 58 -4.35 11.15 -7.36
CA SER A 58 -4.49 9.69 -7.33
C SER A 58 -5.29 9.22 -8.54
N PRO A 59 -4.88 8.14 -9.24
CA PRO A 59 -5.74 7.44 -10.19
C PRO A 59 -7.15 7.18 -9.62
N GLY A 60 -8.18 7.22 -10.48
CA GLY A 60 -9.60 7.19 -10.08
C GLY A 60 -10.15 8.52 -9.54
N SER A 61 -9.30 9.46 -9.09
CA SER A 61 -9.71 10.78 -8.62
C SER A 61 -8.97 11.91 -9.34
N TYR A 62 -9.51 12.35 -10.47
CA TYR A 62 -8.94 13.36 -11.38
C TYR A 62 -9.00 14.81 -10.86
N LEU A 63 -8.41 15.05 -9.69
CA LEU A 63 -8.24 16.36 -9.07
C LEU A 63 -6.83 16.48 -8.53
N VAL A 64 -6.14 17.57 -8.86
CA VAL A 64 -4.84 17.89 -8.26
C VAL A 64 -5.03 18.13 -6.77
N ARG A 65 -4.29 17.38 -5.96
CA ARG A 65 -4.20 17.46 -4.51
C ARG A 65 -2.77 17.80 -4.11
N GLU A 66 -2.65 18.77 -3.22
CA GLU A 66 -1.37 19.20 -2.68
C GLU A 66 -0.94 18.25 -1.54
N PHE A 67 -0.79 16.95 -1.78
CA PHE A 67 -0.41 15.96 -0.74
C PHE A 67 0.90 16.35 -0.05
N SER A 68 1.83 16.95 -0.79
CA SER A 68 3.11 17.43 -0.29
C SER A 68 3.01 18.51 0.79
N LYS A 69 1.84 19.10 1.02
CA LYS A 69 1.61 20.03 2.14
C LYS A 69 1.64 19.32 3.50
N ASN A 70 1.41 18.00 3.52
CA ASN A 70 1.40 17.17 4.72
C ASN A 70 2.77 16.53 4.99
N LEU A 71 3.80 16.82 4.18
CA LEU A 71 5.14 16.28 4.36
C LEU A 71 5.99 17.19 5.23
N ASP A 72 6.55 16.60 6.28
CA ASP A 72 7.47 17.26 7.20
C ASP A 72 8.82 16.54 7.26
N LEU A 73 9.85 17.30 7.67
CA LEU A 73 11.19 16.80 8.01
C LEU A 73 11.88 15.95 6.93
N VAL A 74 11.68 16.26 5.65
CA VAL A 74 12.35 15.55 4.54
C VAL A 74 13.87 15.73 4.64
N LYS A 75 14.56 14.63 4.95
CA LYS A 75 16.02 14.54 5.11
C LYS A 75 16.54 13.32 4.38
N ALA A 76 17.83 13.29 4.08
CA ALA A 76 18.48 12.14 3.48
C ALA A 76 19.80 11.82 4.18
N GLU A 77 20.17 10.55 4.18
CA GLU A 77 21.42 10.03 4.75
C GLU A 77 22.02 8.97 3.83
N ASP A 78 23.35 8.80 3.91
CA ASP A 78 24.04 7.68 3.27
C ASP A 78 23.99 6.41 4.13
N ASP A 79 24.58 5.31 3.64
CA ASP A 79 24.62 4.01 4.34
C ASP A 79 25.38 4.05 5.68
N GLN A 80 26.15 5.10 5.95
CA GLN A 80 26.86 5.32 7.21
C GLN A 80 26.07 6.22 8.18
N GLY A 81 24.87 6.64 7.80
CA GLY A 81 24.03 7.57 8.56
C GLY A 81 24.52 9.02 8.48
N LYS A 82 25.42 9.36 7.55
CA LYS A 82 25.86 10.74 7.35
C LYS A 82 24.80 11.50 6.56
N SER A 83 24.42 12.67 7.07
CA SER A 83 23.46 13.55 6.42
C SER A 83 23.92 13.97 5.01
N LEU A 84 22.99 13.91 4.06
CA LEU A 84 23.13 14.34 2.68
C LEU A 84 22.38 15.65 2.45
N GLU A 85 22.82 16.44 1.46
CA GLU A 85 22.12 17.67 1.11
C GLU A 85 20.75 17.35 0.48
N VAL A 86 19.70 17.97 1.01
CA VAL A 86 18.34 17.90 0.46
C VAL A 86 17.83 19.30 0.17
N LYS A 87 17.44 19.56 -1.08
CA LYS A 87 16.87 20.84 -1.51
C LYS A 87 15.48 20.64 -2.09
N LYS A 88 14.46 21.27 -1.50
CA LYS A 88 13.12 21.33 -2.11
C LYS A 88 13.18 22.19 -3.38
N ILE A 89 12.83 21.61 -4.53
CA ILE A 89 12.94 22.28 -5.85
C ILE A 89 11.58 22.62 -6.47
N SER A 90 10.51 21.98 -6.00
CA SER A 90 9.12 22.33 -6.35
C SER A 90 8.20 22.03 -5.15
N LYS A 91 6.89 22.22 -5.32
CA LYS A 91 5.90 21.92 -4.26
C LYS A 91 5.99 20.46 -3.77
N ASN A 92 6.24 19.53 -4.69
CA ASN A 92 6.20 18.08 -4.48
C ASN A 92 7.51 17.35 -4.83
N ALA A 93 8.64 18.07 -5.00
CA ALA A 93 9.91 17.46 -5.39
C ALA A 93 11.10 17.99 -4.58
N TRP A 94 12.00 17.07 -4.22
CA TRP A 94 13.23 17.33 -3.48
C TRP A 94 14.41 16.74 -4.25
N LYS A 95 15.50 17.50 -4.33
CA LYS A 95 16.76 17.05 -4.90
C LYS A 95 17.68 16.59 -3.77
N VAL A 96 18.18 15.36 -3.86
CA VAL A 96 19.17 14.79 -2.95
C VAL A 96 20.53 14.77 -3.65
N THR A 97 21.55 15.35 -3.01
CA THR A 97 22.94 15.31 -3.49
C THR A 97 23.72 14.23 -2.74
N LYS A 98 24.27 13.26 -3.46
CA LYS A 98 24.98 12.10 -2.90
C LYS A 98 26.26 11.76 -3.68
N PRO A 99 27.20 11.02 -3.10
CA PRO A 99 28.33 10.48 -3.86
C PRO A 99 27.86 9.60 -5.03
N LYS A 100 28.60 9.64 -6.14
CA LYS A 100 28.28 8.89 -7.35
C LYS A 100 28.17 7.38 -7.06
N GLY A 101 27.04 6.79 -7.43
CA GLY A 101 26.78 5.35 -7.24
C GLY A 101 26.55 4.91 -5.79
N ALA A 102 26.56 5.81 -4.81
CA ALA A 102 26.20 5.47 -3.43
C ALA A 102 24.68 5.28 -3.28
N ASN A 103 24.27 4.37 -2.39
CA ASN A 103 22.89 4.28 -1.94
C ASN A 103 22.58 5.43 -0.98
N PHE A 104 21.30 5.69 -0.78
CA PHE A 104 20.84 6.69 0.18
C PHE A 104 19.46 6.34 0.71
N THR A 105 19.14 6.85 1.89
CA THR A 105 17.81 6.74 2.49
C THR A 105 17.23 8.12 2.69
N VAL A 106 16.01 8.35 2.17
CA VAL A 106 15.21 9.54 2.46
C VAL A 106 14.28 9.22 3.62
N LYS A 107 14.24 10.08 4.62
CA LYS A 107 13.34 9.98 5.77
C LYS A 107 12.44 11.20 5.82
N TYR A 108 11.16 11.00 6.11
CA TYR A 108 10.18 12.07 6.21
C TYR A 108 8.99 11.64 7.06
N GLU A 109 8.19 12.62 7.48
CA GLU A 109 6.94 12.40 8.21
C GLU A 109 5.76 12.83 7.33
N VAL A 110 4.63 12.14 7.47
CA VAL A 110 3.40 12.42 6.73
C VAL A 110 2.26 12.65 7.71
N TYR A 111 1.76 13.89 7.76
CA TYR A 111 0.55 14.21 8.51
C TYR A 111 -0.68 13.59 7.85
N ALA A 112 -1.42 12.79 8.59
CA ALA A 112 -2.51 11.94 8.13
C ALA A 112 -3.69 12.07 9.10
N PHE A 113 -4.52 13.10 8.91
CA PHE A 113 -5.72 13.30 9.74
C PHE A 113 -6.94 13.69 8.90
N GLU A 114 -7.04 13.13 7.69
CA GLU A 114 -8.17 13.31 6.79
C GLU A 114 -8.65 11.94 6.32
N LEU A 115 -9.66 11.38 6.98
CA LEU A 115 -10.22 10.08 6.61
C LEU A 115 -11.12 10.23 5.39
N THR A 116 -10.56 9.92 4.22
CA THR A 116 -11.30 9.73 2.98
C THR A 116 -10.73 8.58 2.18
N VAL A 117 -11.47 8.10 1.17
CA VAL A 117 -10.98 7.09 0.21
C VAL A 117 -9.77 7.56 -0.62
N ARG A 118 -9.36 8.83 -0.53
CA ARG A 118 -8.28 9.44 -1.33
C ARG A 118 -7.11 9.97 -0.51
N THR A 119 -7.26 10.09 0.81
CA THR A 119 -6.30 10.72 1.72
C THR A 119 -5.94 9.76 2.84
N SER A 120 -4.89 10.07 3.59
CA SER A 120 -4.45 9.21 4.69
C SER A 120 -4.98 9.71 6.04
N PHE A 121 -5.17 8.75 6.94
CA PHE A 121 -5.61 9.00 8.31
C PHE A 121 -4.81 8.13 9.27
N LEU A 122 -4.55 8.64 10.47
CA LEU A 122 -3.90 7.91 11.54
C LEU A 122 -4.36 8.46 12.88
N ASP A 123 -4.86 7.59 13.75
CA ASP A 123 -5.05 7.87 15.16
C ASP A 123 -4.92 6.57 15.97
N LEU A 124 -5.25 6.60 17.26
CA LEU A 124 -5.18 5.42 18.14
C LEU A 124 -6.19 4.31 17.80
N THR A 125 -7.08 4.51 16.84
CA THR A 125 -8.10 3.54 16.43
C THR A 125 -7.70 2.76 15.18
N HIS A 126 -7.05 3.43 14.21
CA HIS A 126 -6.50 2.81 13.01
C HIS A 126 -5.53 3.74 12.27
N GLY A 127 -4.81 3.19 11.31
CA GLY A 127 -4.11 3.90 10.25
C GLY A 127 -4.66 3.48 8.88
N PHE A 128 -4.98 4.46 8.05
CA PHE A 128 -5.31 4.27 6.65
C PHE A 128 -4.30 5.01 5.76
N VAL A 129 -3.68 4.29 4.83
CA VAL A 129 -2.71 4.82 3.88
C VAL A 129 -3.32 4.85 2.49
N SER A 130 -3.53 6.06 1.98
CA SER A 130 -3.67 6.32 0.55
C SER A 130 -2.27 6.46 -0.05
N GLY A 131 -1.82 5.44 -0.78
CA GLY A 131 -0.46 5.31 -1.29
C GLY A 131 0.13 6.57 -1.93
N PRO A 132 -0.58 7.28 -2.84
CA PRO A 132 -0.07 8.48 -3.50
C PRO A 132 0.20 9.65 -2.54
N SER A 133 -0.44 9.65 -1.37
CA SER A 133 -0.24 10.67 -0.34
C SER A 133 0.93 10.39 0.61
N VAL A 134 1.51 9.18 0.57
CA VAL A 134 2.53 8.72 1.53
C VAL A 134 3.86 8.38 0.87
N PHE A 135 3.87 7.67 -0.26
CA PHE A 135 5.12 7.11 -0.81
C PHE A 135 5.75 8.04 -1.86
N MET A 136 6.94 8.59 -1.56
CA MET A 136 7.75 9.29 -2.56
C MET A 136 8.35 8.32 -3.58
N TYR A 137 8.76 8.79 -4.76
CA TYR A 137 9.39 8.00 -5.82
C TYR A 137 10.51 8.74 -6.55
N VAL A 138 11.30 8.00 -7.32
CA VAL A 138 12.24 8.53 -8.33
C VAL A 138 11.74 8.11 -9.70
N ASP A 139 11.55 9.06 -10.63
CA ASP A 139 10.96 8.82 -11.96
C ASP A 139 11.60 7.63 -12.69
N GLU A 140 12.94 7.55 -12.71
CA GLU A 140 13.69 6.52 -13.43
C GLU A 140 13.60 5.11 -12.81
N LEU A 141 13.02 5.00 -11.61
CA LEU A 141 12.88 3.75 -10.87
C LEU A 141 11.42 3.29 -10.70
N LYS A 142 10.45 3.95 -11.33
CA LYS A 142 9.02 3.57 -11.21
C LYS A 142 8.76 2.11 -11.57
N GLU A 143 9.45 1.59 -12.57
CA GLU A 143 9.30 0.20 -13.07
C GLU A 143 10.08 -0.83 -12.22
N LYS A 144 10.68 -0.43 -11.10
CA LYS A 144 11.45 -1.32 -10.24
C LYS A 144 10.56 -1.91 -9.15
N SER A 145 10.76 -3.19 -8.90
CA SER A 145 10.18 -3.88 -7.75
C SER A 145 10.86 -3.43 -6.46
N GLY A 146 10.19 -3.73 -5.35
CA GLY A 146 10.73 -3.45 -4.04
C GLY A 146 9.91 -4.04 -2.93
N ASN A 147 10.27 -3.66 -1.70
CA ASN A 147 9.59 -4.11 -0.50
C ASN A 147 8.99 -2.92 0.26
N LEU A 148 7.84 -3.16 0.89
CA LEU A 148 7.27 -2.29 1.91
C LEU A 148 7.25 -3.06 3.23
N GLU A 149 7.94 -2.54 4.23
CA GLU A 149 7.92 -3.09 5.59
C GLU A 149 7.11 -2.16 6.49
N ILE A 150 6.02 -2.70 7.07
CA ILE A 150 5.10 -1.95 7.90
C ILE A 150 5.32 -2.34 9.35
N PHE A 151 5.43 -1.32 10.21
CA PHE A 151 5.60 -1.44 11.64
C PHE A 151 4.35 -0.87 12.32
N PRO A 152 3.34 -1.70 12.60
CA PRO A 152 2.12 -1.24 13.25
C PRO A 152 2.40 -0.66 14.64
N TYR A 153 1.53 0.26 15.08
CA TYR A 153 1.51 0.72 16.46
C TYR A 153 1.25 -0.45 17.42
N GLU A 154 1.77 -0.37 18.66
CA GLU A 154 1.47 -1.36 19.69
C GLU A 154 -0.03 -1.46 19.92
N GLY A 155 -0.61 -2.65 19.71
CA GLY A 155 -2.05 -2.90 19.82
C GLY A 155 -2.80 -2.89 18.48
N PHE A 156 -2.15 -2.52 17.38
CA PHE A 156 -2.65 -2.84 16.03
C PHE A 156 -2.17 -4.22 15.62
N SER A 157 -3.11 -5.09 15.24
CA SER A 157 -2.84 -6.51 15.02
C SER A 157 -3.11 -6.97 13.58
N LYS A 158 -3.74 -6.11 12.76
CA LYS A 158 -4.20 -6.45 11.42
C LYS A 158 -3.74 -5.43 10.39
N ILE A 159 -3.49 -5.94 9.18
CA ILE A 159 -3.18 -5.15 8.00
C ILE A 159 -3.99 -5.74 6.84
N THR A 160 -4.91 -4.96 6.29
CA THR A 160 -5.69 -5.31 5.10
C THR A 160 -5.16 -4.48 3.93
N THR A 161 -4.61 -5.17 2.92
CA THR A 161 -4.12 -4.57 1.67
C THR A 161 -4.09 -5.64 0.58
N ALA A 162 -4.04 -5.21 -0.68
CA ALA A 162 -3.87 -6.09 -1.83
C ALA A 162 -2.40 -6.37 -2.19
N LEU A 163 -1.44 -5.78 -1.47
CA LEU A 163 -0.03 -6.11 -1.66
C LEU A 163 0.27 -7.56 -1.25
N PRO A 164 1.04 -8.31 -2.07
CA PRO A 164 1.52 -9.63 -1.68
C PRO A 164 2.44 -9.57 -0.46
N LYS A 165 2.23 -10.46 0.51
CA LYS A 165 3.17 -10.66 1.64
C LYS A 165 4.47 -11.30 1.14
N ALA A 166 5.61 -10.79 1.60
CA ALA A 166 6.93 -11.28 1.21
C ALA A 166 7.26 -12.66 1.80
N SER A 167 6.71 -12.96 2.98
CA SER A 167 6.88 -14.25 3.66
C SER A 167 5.73 -14.49 4.64
N GLU A 168 5.47 -15.76 4.95
CA GLU A 168 4.61 -16.12 6.08
C GLU A 168 5.35 -15.88 7.39
N GLY A 169 4.77 -15.06 8.28
CA GLY A 169 5.32 -14.78 9.61
C GLY A 169 5.43 -13.29 9.91
N VAL A 170 5.37 -12.97 11.21
CA VAL A 170 5.68 -11.64 11.75
C VAL A 170 7.12 -11.70 12.26
N THR A 171 7.91 -10.69 11.97
CA THR A 171 9.28 -10.56 12.49
C THR A 171 9.26 -10.38 14.02
N SER A 172 10.39 -10.55 14.69
CA SER A 172 10.48 -10.41 16.15
C SER A 172 10.07 -9.02 16.67
N ASP A 173 10.14 -8.00 15.82
CA ASP A 173 9.76 -6.61 16.12
C ASP A 173 8.33 -6.27 15.69
N GLY A 174 7.52 -7.26 15.32
CA GLY A 174 6.10 -7.05 14.98
C GLY A 174 5.87 -6.54 13.55
N SER A 175 6.92 -6.34 12.75
CA SER A 175 6.80 -5.84 11.39
C SER A 175 6.24 -6.89 10.43
N VAL A 176 5.59 -6.40 9.37
CA VAL A 176 5.09 -7.25 8.28
C VAL A 176 5.62 -6.71 6.97
N LYS A 177 6.26 -7.59 6.19
CA LYS A 177 6.90 -7.25 4.93
C LYS A 177 6.03 -7.66 3.74
N TYR A 178 5.85 -6.71 2.83
CA TYR A 178 5.13 -6.84 1.57
C TYR A 178 6.08 -6.58 0.39
N THR A 179 5.73 -7.10 -0.78
CA THR A 179 6.43 -6.85 -2.04
C THR A 179 5.53 -6.13 -3.02
N TYR A 180 6.11 -5.31 -3.89
CA TYR A 180 5.43 -4.73 -5.04
C TYR A 180 6.30 -4.86 -6.28
N LYS A 181 5.68 -4.95 -7.46
CA LYS A 181 6.36 -5.17 -8.74
C LYS A 181 6.85 -3.88 -9.38
N ASP A 182 6.16 -2.78 -9.12
CA ASP A 182 6.45 -1.42 -9.61
C ASP A 182 5.80 -0.39 -8.66
N TYR A 183 6.18 0.88 -8.80
CA TYR A 183 5.66 1.97 -7.97
C TYR A 183 4.16 2.16 -8.15
N ASP A 184 3.62 1.92 -9.34
CA ASP A 184 2.19 2.09 -9.62
C ASP A 184 1.37 1.07 -8.82
N GLN A 185 1.82 -0.19 -8.69
CA GLN A 185 1.20 -1.17 -7.80
C GLN A 185 1.29 -0.74 -6.32
N LEU A 186 2.44 -0.21 -5.88
CA LEU A 186 2.61 0.23 -4.49
C LEU A 186 1.56 1.29 -4.11
N VAL A 187 1.35 2.29 -4.97
CA VAL A 187 0.43 3.38 -4.67
C VAL A 187 -1.03 3.06 -5.00
N ASP A 188 -1.28 2.06 -5.84
CA ASP A 188 -2.62 1.55 -6.14
C ASP A 188 -3.12 0.50 -5.13
N CYS A 189 -2.30 0.13 -4.14
CA CYS A 189 -2.72 -0.76 -3.05
C CYS A 189 -2.89 0.03 -1.75
N PRO A 190 -4.10 0.54 -1.42
CA PRO A 190 -4.38 1.14 -0.12
C PRO A 190 -4.14 0.15 1.02
N ILE A 191 -3.93 0.70 2.22
CA ILE A 191 -3.53 -0.10 3.39
C ILE A 191 -4.33 0.34 4.61
N GLU A 192 -5.11 -0.59 5.16
CA GLU A 192 -5.84 -0.42 6.42
C GLU A 192 -5.09 -1.17 7.54
N ILE A 193 -4.72 -0.47 8.61
CA ILE A 193 -3.84 -0.96 9.67
C ILE A 193 -4.53 -0.71 11.01
N GLY A 194 -4.79 -1.75 11.79
CA GLY A 194 -5.50 -1.58 13.05
C GLY A 194 -6.08 -2.87 13.58
N ASN A 195 -7.37 -2.79 13.92
CA ASN A 195 -8.16 -3.89 14.48
C ASN A 195 -9.50 -4.05 13.75
N GLN A 196 -9.53 -3.72 12.46
CA GLN A 196 -10.67 -3.88 11.57
C GLN A 196 -11.26 -5.30 11.63
N VAL A 197 -12.55 -5.41 11.37
CA VAL A 197 -13.20 -6.72 11.20
C VAL A 197 -12.74 -7.28 9.86
N GLU A 198 -12.33 -8.54 9.83
CA GLU A 198 -11.85 -9.20 8.61
C GLU A 198 -12.67 -10.45 8.33
N PHE A 199 -12.99 -10.68 7.05
CA PHE A 199 -13.56 -11.94 6.59
C PHE A 199 -13.26 -12.18 5.10
N ASP A 200 -13.26 -13.46 4.74
CA ASP A 200 -13.03 -13.91 3.37
C ASP A 200 -14.29 -14.54 2.77
N PHE A 201 -14.42 -14.46 1.45
CA PHE A 201 -15.37 -15.25 0.66
C PHE A 201 -14.84 -15.48 -0.76
N ASP A 202 -15.34 -16.51 -1.43
CA ASP A 202 -15.00 -16.81 -2.82
C ASP A 202 -16.18 -16.43 -3.74
N ALA A 203 -15.88 -15.81 -4.89
CA ALA A 203 -16.87 -15.50 -5.90
C ALA A 203 -16.20 -15.47 -7.27
N ALA A 204 -16.87 -16.04 -8.29
CA ALA A 204 -16.38 -16.06 -9.67
C ALA A 204 -14.93 -16.59 -9.84
N GLY A 205 -14.50 -17.53 -8.98
CA GLY A 205 -13.15 -18.11 -9.00
C GLY A 205 -12.05 -17.22 -8.41
N VAL A 206 -12.42 -16.12 -7.75
CA VAL A 206 -11.51 -15.16 -7.10
C VAL A 206 -11.72 -15.17 -5.59
N LYS A 207 -10.62 -15.14 -4.85
CA LYS A 207 -10.65 -15.01 -3.39
C LYS A 207 -10.82 -13.54 -3.01
N HIS A 208 -11.84 -13.23 -2.23
CA HIS A 208 -12.10 -11.87 -1.78
C HIS A 208 -11.77 -11.73 -0.30
N HIS A 209 -11.04 -10.66 0.02
CA HIS A 209 -10.68 -10.27 1.37
C HIS A 209 -11.41 -8.99 1.72
N VAL A 210 -12.06 -8.92 2.88
CA VAL A 210 -12.74 -7.70 3.33
C VAL A 210 -12.20 -7.26 4.67
N GLY A 211 -11.78 -6.00 4.77
CA GLY A 211 -11.46 -5.31 6.01
C GLY A 211 -12.46 -4.19 6.27
N ILE A 212 -13.17 -4.22 7.39
CA ILE A 212 -14.15 -3.20 7.77
C ILE A 212 -13.68 -2.46 9.03
N TYR A 213 -13.36 -1.17 8.87
CA TYR A 213 -13.10 -0.27 9.98
C TYR A 213 -14.38 0.44 10.42
N GLY A 214 -14.54 0.57 11.74
CA GLY A 214 -15.68 1.24 12.36
C GLY A 214 -16.89 0.32 12.58
N ALA A 215 -17.58 0.55 13.70
CA ALA A 215 -18.82 -0.15 14.01
C ALA A 215 -19.94 0.21 13.02
N GLY A 216 -20.84 -0.73 12.77
CA GLY A 216 -22.01 -0.55 11.91
C GLY A 216 -23.06 -1.64 12.14
N ASN A 217 -24.17 -1.58 11.39
CA ASN A 217 -25.25 -2.58 11.46
C ASN A 217 -25.10 -3.71 10.43
N PHE A 218 -23.89 -3.97 9.94
CA PHE A 218 -23.64 -5.01 8.96
C PHE A 218 -23.75 -6.42 9.54
N SER A 219 -24.10 -7.36 8.67
CA SER A 219 -24.08 -8.80 8.92
C SER A 219 -23.06 -9.43 7.98
N ILE A 220 -22.04 -10.09 8.54
CA ILE A 220 -20.97 -10.69 7.73
C ILE A 220 -21.56 -11.74 6.76
N ASP A 221 -22.52 -12.52 7.20
CA ASP A 221 -23.14 -13.56 6.36
C ASP A 221 -23.95 -12.97 5.20
N ASP A 222 -24.66 -11.85 5.45
CA ASP A 222 -25.37 -11.14 4.38
C ASP A 222 -24.40 -10.51 3.39
N LEU A 223 -23.32 -9.87 3.88
CA LEU A 223 -22.28 -9.29 3.03
C LEU A 223 -21.62 -10.34 2.14
N LYS A 224 -21.18 -11.47 2.71
CA LYS A 224 -20.58 -12.57 1.93
C LYS A 224 -21.51 -13.05 0.83
N ARG A 225 -22.78 -13.28 1.15
CA ARG A 225 -23.79 -13.76 0.19
C ARG A 225 -24.04 -12.75 -0.93
N ASP A 226 -24.28 -11.49 -0.57
CA ASP A 226 -24.80 -10.52 -1.54
C ASP A 226 -23.67 -9.85 -2.33
N MET A 227 -22.50 -9.62 -1.73
CA MET A 227 -21.31 -9.17 -2.48
C MET A 227 -20.88 -10.23 -3.48
N ALA A 228 -20.88 -11.52 -3.11
CA ALA A 228 -20.55 -12.60 -4.05
C ALA A 228 -21.47 -12.60 -5.28
N ARG A 229 -22.79 -12.41 -5.09
CA ARG A 229 -23.75 -12.30 -6.21
C ARG A 229 -23.45 -11.12 -7.13
N ILE A 230 -23.08 -9.97 -6.58
CA ILE A 230 -22.70 -8.79 -7.37
C ILE A 230 -21.46 -9.09 -8.20
N ILE A 231 -20.45 -9.71 -7.59
CA ILE A 231 -19.18 -10.06 -8.25
C ILE A 231 -19.38 -11.10 -9.35
N GLU A 232 -20.21 -12.12 -9.11
CA GLU A 232 -20.57 -13.13 -10.10
C GLU A 232 -21.28 -12.49 -11.31
N ALA A 233 -22.25 -11.60 -11.06
CA ALA A 233 -22.94 -10.89 -12.13
C ALA A 233 -22.01 -9.95 -12.91
N ALA A 234 -21.13 -9.20 -12.22
CA ALA A 234 -20.14 -8.34 -12.86
C ALA A 234 -19.17 -9.15 -13.75
N THR A 235 -18.72 -10.30 -13.24
CA THR A 235 -17.83 -11.20 -14.00
C THR A 235 -18.54 -11.79 -15.21
N GLU A 236 -19.82 -12.17 -15.09
CA GLU A 236 -20.61 -12.71 -16.20
C GLU A 236 -20.72 -11.74 -17.38
N VAL A 237 -20.79 -10.43 -17.12
CA VAL A 237 -20.82 -9.40 -18.18
C VAL A 237 -19.56 -9.43 -19.05
N PHE A 238 -18.38 -9.66 -18.46
CA PHE A 238 -17.10 -9.71 -19.18
C PHE A 238 -16.70 -11.13 -19.60
N GLY A 239 -17.29 -12.15 -19.01
CA GLY A 239 -16.98 -13.57 -19.24
C GLY A 239 -15.71 -14.08 -18.55
N GLN A 240 -14.95 -13.20 -17.89
CA GLN A 240 -13.76 -13.55 -17.12
C GLN A 240 -13.49 -12.51 -16.03
N ASN A 241 -12.82 -12.93 -14.96
CA ASN A 241 -12.29 -12.04 -13.94
C ASN A 241 -10.77 -11.95 -14.07
N PRO A 242 -10.17 -10.75 -14.18
CA PRO A 242 -8.72 -10.60 -14.36
C PRO A 242 -7.92 -10.89 -13.07
N ASN A 243 -8.58 -10.90 -11.91
CA ASN A 243 -7.94 -11.02 -10.61
C ASN A 243 -7.90 -12.47 -10.11
N LYS A 244 -6.96 -12.76 -9.21
CA LYS A 244 -6.92 -14.02 -8.43
C LYS A 244 -7.36 -13.80 -6.99
N ASP A 245 -6.99 -12.65 -6.46
CA ASP A 245 -7.34 -12.16 -5.14
C ASP A 245 -7.80 -10.71 -5.30
N TYR A 246 -8.81 -10.29 -4.53
CA TYR A 246 -9.32 -8.92 -4.54
C TYR A 246 -9.67 -8.45 -3.13
N THR A 247 -9.25 -7.23 -2.77
CA THR A 247 -9.40 -6.71 -1.40
C THR A 247 -10.40 -5.56 -1.33
N PHE A 248 -11.40 -5.65 -0.46
CA PHE A 248 -12.27 -4.54 -0.09
C PHE A 248 -11.82 -3.94 1.25
N ILE A 249 -11.55 -2.64 1.28
CA ILE A 249 -11.41 -1.86 2.51
C ILE A 249 -12.69 -1.03 2.66
N ILE A 250 -13.38 -1.15 3.79
CA ILE A 250 -14.65 -0.45 4.03
C ILE A 250 -14.55 0.37 5.31
N HIS A 251 -14.78 1.67 5.20
CA HIS A 251 -14.83 2.61 6.31
C HIS A 251 -16.28 2.95 6.66
N ASN A 252 -16.70 2.57 7.87
CA ASN A 252 -18.00 2.91 8.44
C ASN A 252 -17.96 4.26 9.16
N VAL A 253 -18.24 5.31 8.41
CA VAL A 253 -18.18 6.70 8.87
C VAL A 253 -19.59 7.25 9.17
N GLN A 254 -19.66 8.50 9.63
CA GLN A 254 -20.93 9.21 9.77
C GLN A 254 -21.42 9.70 8.42
N ASP A 255 -20.55 10.38 7.66
CA ASP A 255 -20.86 10.92 6.35
C ASP A 255 -20.05 10.16 5.29
N GLY A 256 -20.73 9.28 4.55
CA GLY A 256 -20.11 8.48 3.49
C GLY A 256 -19.62 9.35 2.33
N GLN A 257 -18.56 8.90 1.66
CA GLN A 257 -17.85 9.70 0.64
C GLN A 257 -17.76 8.99 -0.72
N GLY A 258 -18.34 7.80 -0.85
CA GLY A 258 -18.28 6.98 -2.08
C GLY A 258 -17.15 5.95 -2.01
N GLY A 259 -16.59 5.61 -3.16
CA GLY A 259 -15.48 4.67 -3.28
C GLY A 259 -14.33 5.23 -4.10
N LEU A 260 -13.26 4.44 -4.16
CA LEU A 260 -12.16 4.61 -5.10
C LEU A 260 -11.73 3.23 -5.58
N GLU A 261 -11.66 3.07 -6.89
CA GLU A 261 -11.29 1.84 -7.57
C GLU A 261 -9.77 1.67 -7.60
N HIS A 262 -9.33 0.41 -7.50
CA HIS A 262 -7.94 -0.01 -7.71
C HIS A 262 -7.92 -1.32 -8.50
N VAL A 263 -6.75 -1.70 -9.05
CA VAL A 263 -6.63 -2.85 -9.95
C VAL A 263 -7.13 -4.16 -9.32
N ASN A 264 -6.77 -4.41 -8.06
CA ASN A 264 -7.19 -5.60 -7.31
C ASN A 264 -7.67 -5.25 -5.89
N SER A 265 -8.16 -4.03 -5.70
CA SER A 265 -8.83 -3.64 -4.46
C SER A 265 -9.78 -2.47 -4.66
N THR A 266 -10.51 -2.11 -3.61
CA THR A 266 -11.22 -0.83 -3.55
C THR A 266 -11.28 -0.34 -2.11
N THR A 267 -11.33 0.97 -1.93
CA THR A 267 -11.68 1.59 -0.65
C THR A 267 -13.07 2.19 -0.74
N LEU A 268 -13.98 1.78 0.15
CA LEU A 268 -15.34 2.27 0.26
C LEU A 268 -15.50 3.08 1.56
N SER A 269 -16.18 4.22 1.50
CA SER A 269 -16.51 5.05 2.67
C SER A 269 -18.01 5.29 2.70
N VAL A 270 -18.69 4.68 3.67
CA VAL A 270 -20.15 4.63 3.74
C VAL A 270 -20.66 4.97 5.14
N ASN A 271 -21.91 5.42 5.22
CA ASN A 271 -22.56 5.61 6.52
C ASN A 271 -22.69 4.25 7.22
N ARG A 272 -22.32 4.19 8.50
CA ARG A 272 -22.31 2.96 9.31
C ARG A 272 -23.64 2.22 9.45
N PHE A 273 -24.76 2.86 9.10
CA PHE A 273 -26.11 2.27 9.13
C PHE A 273 -26.65 1.87 7.76
N THR A 274 -25.83 1.95 6.70
CA THR A 274 -26.24 1.67 5.32
C THR A 274 -26.67 0.21 5.10
N TYR A 275 -26.33 -0.73 5.98
CA TYR A 275 -26.52 -2.17 5.77
C TYR A 275 -27.96 -2.67 6.02
N SER A 276 -28.97 -1.84 5.77
CA SER A 276 -30.37 -2.25 5.85
C SER A 276 -31.28 -1.53 4.84
N GLY A 277 -32.39 -2.17 4.48
CA GLY A 277 -33.43 -1.58 3.62
C GLY A 277 -32.90 -1.10 2.26
N SER A 278 -33.38 0.06 1.80
CA SER A 278 -32.97 0.65 0.52
C SER A 278 -31.52 1.13 0.50
N GLU A 279 -30.96 1.51 1.65
CA GLU A 279 -29.57 1.95 1.73
C GLU A 279 -28.60 0.80 1.47
N TYR A 280 -28.99 -0.43 1.86
CA TYR A 280 -28.15 -1.60 1.59
C TYR A 280 -27.99 -1.87 0.10
N ILE A 281 -29.05 -1.64 -0.67
CA ILE A 281 -29.00 -1.72 -2.13
C ILE A 281 -28.06 -0.65 -2.71
N LYS A 282 -28.03 0.56 -2.12
CA LYS A 282 -27.07 1.59 -2.55
C LYS A 282 -25.63 1.19 -2.20
N PHE A 283 -25.40 0.59 -1.04
CA PHE A 283 -24.09 0.03 -0.69
C PHE A 283 -23.66 -1.04 -1.69
N LEU A 284 -24.52 -2.02 -2.01
CA LEU A 284 -24.21 -3.04 -3.01
C LEU A 284 -24.01 -2.45 -4.41
N SER A 285 -24.73 -1.38 -4.75
CA SER A 285 -24.50 -0.63 -5.99
C SER A 285 -23.14 0.06 -6.01
N LEU A 286 -22.64 0.54 -4.87
CA LEU A 286 -21.29 1.08 -4.75
C LEU A 286 -20.23 -0.03 -4.88
N VAL A 287 -20.45 -1.18 -4.21
CA VAL A 287 -19.60 -2.37 -4.40
C VAL A 287 -19.52 -2.75 -5.88
N ALA A 288 -20.66 -2.78 -6.58
CA ALA A 288 -20.70 -3.05 -8.01
C ALA A 288 -19.93 -2.00 -8.82
N HIS A 289 -20.08 -0.70 -8.48
CA HIS A 289 -19.44 0.40 -9.19
C HIS A 289 -17.92 0.32 -9.15
N GLU A 290 -17.35 0.10 -7.96
CA GLU A 290 -15.88 0.08 -7.80
C GLU A 290 -15.25 -1.25 -8.23
N TYR A 291 -16.05 -2.33 -8.32
CA TYR A 291 -15.57 -3.65 -8.71
C TYR A 291 -15.57 -3.89 -10.23
N PHE A 292 -16.55 -3.32 -10.94
CA PHE A 292 -16.82 -3.56 -12.36
C PHE A 292 -15.77 -2.94 -13.27
#